data_AF-A0A3A2ZYV2-F1
#
_entry.id   AF-A0A3A2ZYV2-F1
#
_cell.length_a   1.000
_cell.length_b   1.000
_cell.length_c   1.000
_cell.angle_alpha   90.00
_cell.angle_beta   90.00
_cell.angle_gamma   90.00
#
_symmetry.space_group_name_H-M   'P 1'
#
loop_
_entity.id
_entity.type
_entity.pdbx_description
1 polymer ?
#
loop_
_entity_poly.entity_id
_entity_poly.type
_entity_poly.pdbx_seq_one_letter_code
_entity_poly.pdbx_strand_id
1 'polypeptide(L)' 'MLCDYATSNSHNYQNPESRTLVPGIAFEDFARRFREPSLDEGFQDIVRVKFRFQGSEAAKKLWSQYWI' A
#
# COMPACT_ATOMS: atom_id res chain seq x y z
N MET A 1 -12.06 -14.58 -22.20
CA MET A 1 -10.61 -14.30 -22.30
C MET A 1 -10.50 -12.84 -22.70
N LEU A 2 -9.57 -12.09 -22.08
CA LEU A 2 -9.39 -10.62 -22.09
C LEU A 2 -10.03 -9.91 -20.88
N CYS A 3 -9.32 -9.95 -19.76
CA CYS A 3 -9.38 -8.90 -18.74
C CYS A 3 -8.07 -8.10 -18.87
N ASP A 4 -8.05 -7.14 -19.80
CA ASP A 4 -6.99 -6.14 -19.88
C ASP A 4 -7.23 -5.07 -18.80
N TYR A 5 -6.83 -5.36 -17.56
CA TYR A 5 -6.78 -4.38 -16.47
C TYR A 5 -5.32 -3.97 -16.21
N ALA A 6 -4.70 -3.38 -17.22
CA ALA A 6 -3.37 -2.79 -17.09
C ALA A 6 -3.30 -1.46 -17.82
N THR A 7 -4.19 -0.52 -17.49
CA THR A 7 -3.96 0.89 -17.84
C THR A 7 -2.92 1.44 -16.84
N SER A 8 -1.65 1.13 -17.13
CA SER A 8 -0.50 1.81 -16.56
C SER A 8 -0.61 3.29 -16.90
N ASN A 9 -1.05 4.09 -15.93
CA ASN A 9 -0.82 5.54 -15.96
C ASN A 9 -0.24 5.99 -14.62
N SER A 10 0.77 5.27 -14.13
CA SER A 10 1.67 5.82 -13.13
C SER A 10 2.56 6.82 -13.86
N HIS A 11 2.28 8.11 -13.68
CA HIS A 11 3.18 9.17 -14.12
C HIS A 11 4.59 8.79 -13.65
N ASN A 12 5.55 8.62 -14.57
CA ASN A 12 6.92 8.16 -14.26
C ASN A 12 7.59 8.90 -13.09
N TYR A 13 7.13 10.13 -12.79
CA TYR A 13 7.53 10.90 -11.63
C TYR A 13 7.16 10.28 -10.26
N GLN A 14 6.03 9.57 -10.17
CA GLN A 14 5.48 9.01 -8.92
C GLN A 14 5.84 7.52 -8.70
N ASN A 15 6.26 6.82 -9.75
CA ASN A 15 6.68 5.41 -9.72
C ASN A 15 7.89 5.21 -10.65
N PRO A 16 9.04 5.86 -10.37
CA PRO A 16 10.20 5.82 -11.26
C PRO A 16 10.77 4.40 -11.40
N GLU A 17 10.60 3.56 -10.39
CA GLU A 17 11.00 2.15 -10.37
C GLU A 17 10.02 1.19 -11.10
N SER A 18 8.94 1.69 -11.71
CA SER A 18 7.96 0.86 -12.44
C SER A 18 7.39 -0.31 -11.64
N ARG A 19 7.08 -0.09 -10.35
CA ARG A 19 6.42 -1.09 -9.49
C ARG A 19 5.11 -1.56 -10.12
N THR A 20 4.91 -2.88 -10.13
CA THR A 20 3.64 -3.50 -10.50
C THR A 20 2.55 -3.09 -9.50
N LEU A 21 1.37 -2.73 -10.02
CA LEU A 21 0.22 -2.41 -9.19
C LEU A 21 -0.28 -3.67 -8.48
N VAL A 22 -0.52 -3.55 -7.17
CA VAL A 22 -1.18 -4.58 -6.38
C VAL A 22 -2.70 -4.46 -6.59
N PRO A 23 -3.40 -5.55 -6.94
CA PRO A 23 -4.85 -5.51 -7.10
C PRO A 23 -5.57 -5.05 -5.83
N GLY A 24 -6.63 -4.24 -5.97
CA GLY A 24 -7.41 -3.71 -4.85
C GLY A 24 -7.90 -4.80 -3.86
N ILE A 25 -8.33 -5.95 -4.38
CA ILE A 25 -8.80 -7.09 -3.57
C ILE A 25 -7.74 -7.65 -2.60
N ALA A 26 -6.45 -7.49 -2.91
CA ALA A 26 -5.38 -7.96 -2.04
C ALA A 26 -5.32 -7.17 -0.72
N PHE A 27 -5.66 -5.86 -0.76
CA PHE A 27 -5.73 -5.04 0.45
C PHE A 27 -6.90 -5.45 1.35
N GLU A 28 -8.06 -5.74 0.76
CA GLU A 28 -9.24 -6.21 1.50
C GLU A 28 -9.00 -7.60 2.11
N ASP A 29 -8.43 -8.54 1.35
CA ASP A 29 -8.11 -9.88 1.88
C ASP A 29 -7.08 -9.81 3.01
N PHE A 30 -6.05 -8.96 2.88
CA PHE A 30 -5.09 -8.72 3.95
C PHE A 30 -5.78 -8.18 5.20
N ALA A 31 -6.58 -7.12 5.08
CA ALA A 31 -7.27 -6.50 6.21
C ALA A 31 -8.20 -7.49 6.94
N ARG A 32 -8.92 -8.33 6.18
CA ARG A 32 -9.81 -9.36 6.74
C ARG A 32 -9.08 -10.42 7.57
N ARG A 33 -7.85 -10.76 7.19
CA ARG A 33 -7.05 -11.83 7.84
C ARG A 33 -6.03 -11.29 8.84
N PHE A 34 -5.88 -9.97 8.92
CA PHE A 34 -4.88 -9.34 9.76
C PHE A 34 -5.06 -9.72 11.23
N ARG A 35 -3.95 -10.13 11.86
CA ARG A 35 -3.82 -10.42 13.28
C ARG A 35 -2.62 -9.61 13.76
N GLU A 36 -2.81 -8.78 14.78
CA GLU A 36 -1.70 -8.00 15.34
C GLU A 36 -0.69 -8.97 15.97
N PRO A 37 0.62 -8.84 15.67
CA PRO A 37 1.63 -9.72 16.24
C PRO A 37 1.68 -9.55 17.76
N SER A 38 1.95 -10.65 18.47
CA SER A 38 2.05 -10.66 19.92
C SER A 38 3.25 -11.48 20.41
N LEU A 39 3.83 -11.09 21.56
CA LEU A 39 5.04 -11.72 22.07
C LEU A 39 4.84 -13.21 22.43
N ASP A 40 3.60 -13.63 22.73
CA ASP A 40 3.25 -15.03 23.01
C ASP A 40 3.36 -15.94 21.78
N GLU A 41 3.48 -15.40 20.57
CA GLU A 41 3.82 -16.16 19.36
C GLU A 41 5.30 -16.59 19.33
N GLY A 42 6.13 -16.07 20.23
CA GLY A 42 7.57 -16.39 20.33
C GLY A 42 8.51 -15.38 19.66
N PHE A 43 8.03 -14.18 19.33
CA PHE A 43 8.88 -13.09 18.85
C PHE A 43 9.80 -12.57 19.97
N GLN A 44 11.05 -12.24 19.63
CA GLN A 44 11.98 -11.61 20.58
C GLN A 44 11.59 -10.16 20.91
N ASP A 45 11.11 -9.42 19.91
CA ASP A 45 10.67 -8.02 20.04
C ASP A 45 9.68 -7.69 18.91
N ILE A 46 8.85 -6.65 19.13
CA ILE A 46 7.88 -6.15 18.16
C ILE A 46 8.11 -4.66 17.94
N VAL A 47 8.61 -4.31 16.75
CA VAL A 47 8.86 -2.91 16.36
C VAL A 47 7.69 -2.36 15.55
N ARG A 48 6.96 -1.41 16.12
CA ARG A 48 5.84 -0.75 15.43
C ARG A 48 6.33 0.36 14.52
N VAL A 49 6.21 0.16 13.21
CA VAL A 49 6.54 1.18 12.20
C VAL A 49 5.28 1.97 11.82
N LYS A 50 5.32 3.29 12.01
CA LYS A 50 4.24 4.18 11.60
C LYS A 50 4.40 4.58 10.13
N PHE A 51 3.30 4.56 9.39
CA PHE A 51 3.27 5.15 8.05
C PHE A 51 3.57 6.65 8.12
N ARG A 52 4.42 7.13 7.22
CA ARG A 52 4.72 8.55 7.03
C ARG A 52 4.68 8.85 5.54
N PHE A 53 3.75 9.70 5.13
CA PHE A 53 3.73 10.19 3.75
C PHE A 53 5.00 11.00 3.45
N GLN A 54 5.63 10.74 2.31
CA GLN A 54 6.78 11.47 1.79
C GLN A 54 6.42 12.04 0.42
N GLY A 55 6.45 13.37 0.29
CA GLY A 55 6.08 14.06 -0.93
C GLY A 55 5.65 15.50 -0.64
N SER A 56 5.25 16.23 -1.66
CA SER A 56 4.72 17.59 -1.51
C SER A 56 3.32 17.58 -0.92
N GLU A 57 2.88 18.72 -0.37
CA GLU A 57 1.50 18.90 0.10
C GLU A 57 0.46 18.68 -1.01
N ALA A 58 0.79 19.05 -2.25
CA ALA A 58 -0.05 18.79 -3.41
C ALA A 58 -0.20 17.27 -3.67
N ALA A 59 0.91 16.52 -3.60
CA ALA A 59 0.89 15.08 -3.75
C ALA A 59 0.11 14.41 -2.61
N LYS A 60 0.27 14.89 -1.38
CA LYS A 60 -0.47 14.40 -0.21
C LYS A 60 -1.97 14.63 -0.35
N LYS A 61 -2.38 15.81 -0.81
CA LYS A 61 -3.79 16.15 -1.04
C LYS A 61 -4.44 15.22 -2.08
N LEU A 62 -3.72 14.91 -3.16
CA LEU A 62 -4.19 13.96 -4.17
C LEU A 62 -4.26 12.53 -3.58
N TRP A 63 -3.22 12.10 -2.89
CA TRP A 63 -3.15 10.78 -2.26
C TRP A 63 -4.31 10.55 -1.27
N SER A 64 -4.62 11.53 -0.42
CA SER A 64 -5.69 11.43 0.58
C SER A 64 -7.11 11.34 0.00
N GLN A 65 -7.30 11.66 -1.29
CA GLN A 65 -8.61 11.48 -1.92
C GLN A 65 -8.97 10.01 -2.12
N TYR A 66 -7.96 9.14 -2.19
CA TYR A 66 -8.12 7.72 -2.49
C TYR A 66 -7.74 6.81 -1.31
N TRP A 67 -7.06 7.34 -0.30
CA TRP A 67 -6.56 6.59 0.86
C TRP A 67 -6.87 7.37 2.16
N ILE A 68 -7.67 6.79 3.06
CA ILE A 68 -8.08 7.34 4.37
C ILE A 68 -7.30 6.64 5.48
#